data_AF-A0A6P0XWN8-F1
#
_entry.id   AF-A0A6P0XWN8-F1
#
_cell.length_a   1.000
_cell.length_b   1.000
_cell.length_c   1.000
_cell.angle_alpha   90.00
_cell.angle_beta   90.00
_cell.angle_gamma   90.00
#
_symmetry.space_group_name_H-M   'P 1'
#
loop_
_entity.id
_entity.type
_entity.pdbx_description
1 polymer ?
#
loop_
_entity_poly.entity_id
_entity_poly.type
_entity_poly.pdbx_seq_one_letter_code
_entity_poly.pdbx_strand_id
1 'polypeptide(L)'
;GATPIYYRGRTQCCGWPLSSYATNQAFQMAGNHVSEAIDKGADCMVTPCPLCHLNLDSRQPEVEKVIGRKLGLPVLHLPQLIALALGISPTELGLDRHVVSTRPVLEKLGL
;
A
#
# COMPACT_ATOMS: atom_id res chain seq x y z
N GLY A 1 -17.50 3.21 -7.85
CA GLY A 1 -16.68 3.77 -6.75
C GLY A 1 -16.07 2.63 -5.96
N ALA A 2 -15.02 2.88 -5.17
CA ALA A 2 -14.40 1.87 -4.30
C ALA A 2 -15.13 1.75 -2.95
N THR A 3 -14.92 0.64 -2.25
CA THR A 3 -15.52 0.38 -0.93
C THR A 3 -14.45 0.43 0.16
N PRO A 4 -14.51 1.37 1.12
CA PRO A 4 -13.51 1.44 2.18
C PRO A 4 -13.69 0.32 3.20
N ILE A 5 -12.59 -0.37 3.53
CA ILE A 5 -12.57 -1.40 4.57
C ILE A 5 -12.19 -0.78 5.92
N TYR A 6 -12.82 -1.25 6.99
CA TYR A 6 -12.56 -0.78 8.35
C TYR A 6 -11.69 -1.80 9.10
N TYR A 7 -10.51 -1.35 9.47
CA TYR A 7 -9.50 -2.11 10.23
C TYR A 7 -8.75 -1.14 11.15
N ARG A 8 -8.11 -1.64 12.21
CA ARG A 8 -7.49 -0.79 13.24
C ARG A 8 -6.34 0.05 12.68
N GLY A 9 -5.51 -0.53 11.81
CA GLY A 9 -4.37 0.14 11.20
C GLY A 9 -4.71 1.33 10.29
N ARG A 10 -5.96 1.49 9.84
CA ARG A 10 -6.33 2.47 8.80
C ARG A 10 -6.10 3.94 9.18
N THR A 11 -6.10 4.24 10.48
CA THR A 11 -5.90 5.59 11.03
C THR A 11 -4.62 5.69 11.85
N GLN A 12 -3.77 4.67 11.80
CA GLN A 12 -2.52 4.63 12.54
C GLN A 12 -1.37 5.13 11.68
N CYS A 13 -0.29 5.57 12.32
CA CYS A 13 0.93 5.99 11.63
C CYS A 13 1.54 4.81 10.85
N CYS A 14 2.00 5.05 9.62
CA CYS A 14 2.66 4.02 8.81
C CYS A 14 4.03 3.60 9.34
N GLY A 15 4.62 4.36 10.28
CA GLY A 15 5.96 4.12 10.84
C GLY A 15 7.10 4.87 10.15
N TRP A 16 6.87 5.59 9.05
CA TRP A 16 7.94 6.24 8.28
C TRP A 16 8.87 7.15 9.10
N PRO A 17 8.38 8.04 10.00
CA PRO A 17 9.27 8.92 10.78
C PRO A 17 10.28 8.16 11.67
N LEU A 18 9.99 6.91 12.02
CA LEU A 18 10.85 6.05 12.82
C LEU A 18 11.85 5.24 11.97
N SER A 19 11.71 5.24 10.64
CA SER A 19 12.48 4.37 9.74
C SER A 19 14.00 4.53 9.86
N SER A 20 14.49 5.73 10.21
CA SER A 20 15.93 6.00 10.38
C SER A 20 16.47 5.65 11.76
N TYR A 21 15.63 5.63 12.80
CA TYR A 21 16.07 5.49 14.20
C TYR A 21 15.68 4.14 14.83
N ALA A 22 14.56 3.58 14.37
CA ALA A 22 13.94 2.37 14.89
C ALA A 22 13.33 1.58 13.72
N THR A 23 14.16 1.23 12.74
CA THR A 23 13.75 0.63 11.46
C THR A 23 12.92 -0.63 11.64
N ASN A 24 13.31 -1.53 12.54
CA ASN A 24 12.55 -2.76 12.80
C ASN A 24 11.16 -2.46 13.34
N GLN A 25 11.02 -1.50 14.26
CA GLN A 25 9.72 -1.08 14.79
C GLN A 25 8.87 -0.42 13.69
N ALA A 26 9.47 0.43 12.85
CA ALA A 26 8.80 1.03 11.70
C ALA A 26 8.26 -0.04 10.73
N PHE A 27 9.05 -1.09 10.46
CA PHE A 27 8.65 -2.20 9.61
C PHE A 27 7.60 -3.10 10.26
N GLN A 28 7.68 -3.35 11.57
CA GLN A 28 6.62 -4.06 12.31
C GLN A 28 5.29 -3.29 12.23
N MET A 29 5.30 -1.96 12.38
CA MET A 29 4.10 -1.13 12.24
C MET A 29 3.49 -1.24 10.84
N ALA A 30 4.30 -1.00 9.80
CA ALA A 30 3.86 -1.11 8.41
C ALA A 30 3.30 -2.51 8.12
N GLY A 31 4.04 -3.56 8.49
CA GLY A 31 3.67 -4.94 8.26
C GLY A 31 2.38 -5.35 8.96
N ASN A 32 2.15 -4.88 10.18
CA ASN A 32 0.89 -5.11 10.90
C ASN A 32 -0.30 -4.46 10.19
N HIS A 33 -0.15 -3.22 9.71
CA HIS A 33 -1.23 -2.51 9.01
C HIS A 33 -1.56 -3.14 7.66
N VAL A 34 -0.55 -3.52 6.89
CA VAL A 34 -0.74 -4.21 5.59
C VAL A 34 -1.34 -5.60 5.81
N SER A 35 -0.84 -6.36 6.79
CA SER A 35 -1.38 -7.67 7.16
C SER A 35 -2.85 -7.61 7.54
N GLU A 36 -3.22 -6.65 8.40
CA GLU A 36 -4.62 -6.49 8.83
C GLU A 36 -5.53 -6.09 7.66
N ALA A 37 -5.05 -5.24 6.74
CA ALA A 37 -5.79 -4.90 5.52
C ALA A 37 -6.03 -6.15 4.65
N ILE A 38 -5.01 -6.99 4.44
CA ILE A 38 -5.13 -8.27 3.72
C ILE A 38 -6.14 -9.19 4.42
N ASP A 39 -6.03 -9.36 5.74
CA ASP A 39 -6.90 -10.24 6.53
C ASP A 39 -8.37 -9.79 6.52
N LYS A 40 -8.61 -8.50 6.25
CA LYS A 40 -9.95 -7.93 6.07
C LYS A 40 -10.43 -7.91 4.61
N GLY A 41 -9.65 -8.48 3.68
CA GLY A 41 -10.03 -8.62 2.29
C GLY A 41 -9.78 -7.38 1.43
N ALA A 42 -8.79 -6.55 1.76
CA ALA A 42 -8.42 -5.42 0.92
C ALA A 42 -7.80 -5.84 -0.41
N ASP A 43 -8.27 -5.23 -1.49
CA ASP A 43 -7.68 -5.37 -2.83
C ASP A 43 -6.43 -4.50 -3.01
N CYS A 44 -6.41 -3.36 -2.32
CA CYS A 44 -5.30 -2.43 -2.25
C CYS A 44 -5.41 -1.52 -1.03
N MET A 45 -4.32 -0.84 -0.70
CA MET A 45 -4.34 0.33 0.18
C MET A 45 -4.22 1.62 -0.61
N VAL A 46 -4.71 2.71 -0.05
CA VAL A 46 -4.63 4.04 -0.66
C VAL A 46 -4.03 4.99 0.35
N THR A 47 -2.95 5.68 -0.03
CA THR A 47 -2.25 6.61 0.86
C THR A 47 -2.33 8.04 0.35
N PRO A 48 -2.58 9.05 1.21
CA PRO A 48 -2.56 10.45 0.82
C PRO A 48 -1.17 11.08 0.93
N CYS A 49 -0.15 10.33 1.37
CA CYS A 49 1.17 10.83 1.69
C CYS A 49 2.24 10.02 0.94
N PRO A 50 3.17 10.68 0.21
CA PRO A 50 4.25 9.99 -0.51
C PRO A 50 5.14 9.16 0.43
N LEU A 51 5.34 9.62 1.67
CA LEU A 51 6.17 8.90 2.64
C LEU A 51 5.47 7.64 3.19
N CYS A 52 4.15 7.69 3.34
CA CYS A 52 3.37 6.48 3.63
C CYS A 52 3.45 5.49 2.47
N HIS A 53 3.39 5.97 1.23
CA HIS A 53 3.58 5.13 0.05
C HIS A 53 4.95 4.45 0.08
N LEU A 54 6.04 5.18 0.35
CA LEU A 54 7.37 4.58 0.46
C LEU A 54 7.44 3.47 1.51
N ASN A 55 6.85 3.67 2.69
CA ASN A 55 6.92 2.66 3.75
C ASN A 55 6.01 1.45 3.53
N LEU A 56 4.83 1.67 2.95
CA LEU A 56 3.78 0.65 2.79
C LEU A 56 3.83 -0.07 1.43
N ASP A 57 4.44 0.52 0.39
CA ASP A 57 4.70 -0.11 -0.92
C ASP A 57 6.17 -0.48 -1.03
N SER A 58 7.02 0.54 -1.15
CA SER A 58 8.38 0.37 -1.65
C SER A 58 9.26 -0.44 -0.70
N ARG A 59 8.93 -0.42 0.59
CA ARG A 59 9.61 -1.19 1.65
C ARG A 59 8.93 -2.51 1.99
N GLN A 60 7.87 -2.94 1.29
CA GLN A 60 7.26 -4.25 1.54
C GLN A 60 8.29 -5.39 1.53
N PRO A 61 9.25 -5.48 0.59
CA PRO A 61 10.24 -6.56 0.60
C PRO A 61 11.06 -6.64 1.90
N GLU A 62 11.40 -5.51 2.53
CA GLU A 62 12.08 -5.46 3.82
C GLU A 62 11.13 -5.70 4.98
N VAL A 63 9.92 -5.15 4.92
CA VAL A 63 8.86 -5.40 5.91
C VAL A 63 8.55 -6.88 6.01
N GLU A 64 8.38 -7.57 4.88
CA GLU A 64 8.11 -9.01 4.80
C GLU A 64 9.17 -9.85 5.54
N LYS A 65 10.45 -9.45 5.45
CA LYS A 65 11.55 -10.12 6.16
C LYS A 65 11.43 -9.94 7.66
N VAL A 66 11.02 -8.76 8.12
CA VAL A 66 10.90 -8.43 9.55
C VAL A 66 9.68 -9.12 10.18
N ILE A 67 8.55 -9.18 9.47
CA ILE A 67 7.32 -9.79 10.01
C ILE A 67 7.20 -11.29 9.68
N GLY A 68 8.05 -11.83 8.81
CA GLY A 68 8.01 -13.24 8.41
C GLY A 68 6.76 -13.63 7.61
N ARG A 69 6.11 -12.68 6.94
CA ARG A 69 4.85 -12.87 6.19
C ARG A 69 4.95 -12.15 4.85
N LYS A 70 4.53 -12.84 3.78
CA LYS A 70 4.33 -12.24 2.46
C LYS A 70 3.11 -11.32 2.47
N LEU A 71 3.27 -10.11 1.96
CA LEU A 71 2.24 -9.09 1.95
C LEU A 71 1.68 -8.93 0.54
N GLY A 72 2.50 -8.46 -0.40
CA GLY A 72 2.14 -8.33 -1.81
C GLY A 72 0.88 -7.50 -2.06
N LEU A 73 0.47 -6.65 -1.11
CA LEU A 73 -0.75 -5.85 -1.22
C LEU A 73 -0.45 -4.56 -1.99
N PRO A 74 -1.07 -4.31 -3.14
CA PRO A 74 -0.81 -3.10 -3.92
C PRO A 74 -1.19 -1.84 -3.13
N VAL A 75 -0.39 -0.79 -3.24
CA VAL A 75 -0.64 0.49 -2.57
C VAL A 75 -0.66 1.60 -3.60
N LEU A 76 -1.79 2.30 -3.73
CA LEU A 76 -1.92 3.45 -4.62
C LEU A 76 -1.76 4.75 -3.83
N HIS A 77 -1.18 5.77 -4.45
CA HIS A 77 -1.32 7.12 -3.93
C HIS A 77 -2.72 7.65 -4.28
N LEU A 78 -3.35 8.41 -3.38
CA LEU A 78 -4.71 8.94 -3.57
C LEU A 78 -4.95 9.61 -4.95
N PRO A 79 -4.05 10.46 -5.49
CA PRO A 79 -4.23 11.02 -6.84
C PRO A 79 -4.23 9.95 -7.95
N GLN A 80 -3.47 8.86 -7.82
CA GLN A 80 -3.48 7.77 -8.80
C GLN A 80 -4.86 7.08 -8.82
N LEU A 81 -5.46 6.82 -7.66
CA LEU A 81 -6.81 6.24 -7.59
C LEU A 81 -7.85 7.19 -8.21
N ILE A 82 -7.77 8.48 -7.89
CA ILE A 82 -8.69 9.48 -8.43
C ILE A 82 -8.53 9.57 -9.96
N ALA A 83 -7.30 9.63 -10.46
CA ALA A 83 -7.01 9.71 -11.88
C ALA A 83 -7.45 8.46 -12.65
N LEU A 84 -7.26 7.26 -12.08
CA LEU A 84 -7.82 6.02 -12.62
C LEU A 84 -9.35 6.12 -12.75
N ALA A 85 -10.03 6.63 -11.72
CA ALA A 85 -11.48 6.81 -11.74
C ALA A 85 -11.95 7.85 -12.78
N LEU A 86 -11.07 8.78 -13.18
CA LEU A 86 -11.30 9.75 -14.26
C LEU A 86 -10.92 9.22 -15.65
N GLY A 87 -10.48 7.97 -15.76
CA GLY A 87 -10.15 7.34 -17.05
C GLY A 87 -8.72 7.60 -17.54
N ILE A 88 -7.82 8.10 -16.70
CA ILE A 88 -6.40 8.25 -17.05
C ILE A 88 -5.73 6.87 -17.07
N SER A 89 -4.91 6.61 -18.09
CA SER A 89 -4.32 5.29 -18.32
C SER A 89 -3.37 4.87 -17.19
N PRO A 90 -3.31 3.57 -16.83
CA PRO A 90 -2.37 3.04 -15.82
C PRO A 90 -0.90 3.40 -16.10
N THR A 91 -0.51 3.44 -17.38
CA THR A 91 0.85 3.76 -17.83
C THR A 91 1.21 5.23 -17.56
N GLU A 92 0.29 6.16 -17.84
CA GLU A 92 0.51 7.60 -17.56
C GLU A 92 0.65 7.87 -16.05
N LEU A 93 -0.04 7.07 -15.23
CA LEU A 93 0.02 7.13 -13.77
C LEU A 93 1.26 6.44 -13.17
N GLY A 94 2.08 5.81 -14.01
CA GLY A 94 3.29 5.10 -13.61
C GLY A 94 3.04 3.91 -12.69
N LEU A 95 1.91 3.22 -12.84
CA LEU A 95 1.55 2.09 -11.97
C LEU A 95 2.44 0.86 -12.19
N ASP A 96 3.14 0.79 -13.32
CA ASP A 96 4.17 -0.18 -13.66
C ASP A 96 5.48 0.02 -12.88
N ARG A 97 5.66 1.18 -12.24
CA ARG A 97 6.87 1.55 -11.49
C ARG A 97 6.80 1.23 -9.99
N HIS A 98 5.67 0.72 -9.51
CA HIS A 98 5.50 0.35 -8.11
C HIS A 98 6.36 -0.87 -7.77
N VAL A 99 6.81 -0.96 -6.51
CA VAL A 99 7.58 -2.14 -6.06
C VAL A 99 6.65 -3.34 -5.94
N VAL A 100 5.44 -3.13 -5.42
CA VAL A 100 4.39 -4.14 -5.41
C VAL A 100 3.57 -4.02 -6.68
N SER A 101 3.36 -5.14 -7.38
CA SER A 101 2.65 -5.09 -8.66
C SER A 101 1.20 -4.63 -8.48
N THR A 102 0.82 -3.59 -9.22
CA THR A 102 -0.56 -3.05 -9.26
C THR A 102 -1.51 -3.84 -10.16
N ARG A 103 -1.00 -4.79 -10.95
CA ARG A 103 -1.78 -5.63 -11.88
C ARG A 103 -3.02 -6.29 -11.26
N PRO A 104 -2.97 -6.88 -10.05
CA PRO A 104 -4.16 -7.50 -9.45
C PRO A 104 -5.32 -6.51 -9.24
N VAL A 105 -5.02 -5.23 -9.00
CA VAL A 105 -6.05 -4.18 -8.88
C VAL A 105 -6.60 -3.83 -10.26
N LEU A 106 -5.73 -3.68 -11.25
CA LEU A 106 -6.14 -3.35 -12.62
C LEU A 106 -7.05 -4.45 -13.20
N GLU A 107 -6.69 -5.72 -13.01
CA GLU A 107 -7.51 -6.87 -13.42
C GLU A 107 -8.91 -6.84 -12.78
N LYS A 108 -9.01 -6.51 -11.48
CA LYS A 108 -10.30 -6.35 -10.79
C LYS A 108 -11.13 -5.16 -11.28
N LEU A 109 -10.46 -4.14 -11.80
CA LEU A 109 -11.10 -2.97 -12.40
C LEU A 109 -11.42 -3.17 -13.89
N GLY A 110 -10.96 -4.26 -14.52
CA GLY A 110 -11.10 -4.50 -15.95
C GLY A 110 -10.22 -3.60 -16.82
N LEU A 111 -9.05 -3.20 -16.30
CA LEU A 111 -8.07 -2.32 -16.94
C LEU A 111 -6.77 -3.05 -17.28
#